data_AF-A0A428Z7P1-F1
#
_entry.id   AF-A0A428Z7P1-F1
#
_cell.length_a   1.000
_cell.length_b   1.000
_cell.length_c   1.000
_cell.angle_alpha   90.00
_cell.angle_beta   90.00
_cell.angle_gamma   90.00
#
_symmetry.space_group_name_H-M   'P 1'
#
loop_
_entity.id
_entity.type
_entity.pdbx_description
1 polymer ?
#
loop_
_entity_poly.entity_id
_entity_poly.type
_entity_poly.pdbx_seq_one_letter_code
_entity_poly.pdbx_strand_id
1 'polypeptide(L)' 'MWARTRRSLDVVSWLSDWWNGVELWITQLAFPFQFAIVIAVLLPVCVGLAWLIDRVVDFVASKVSPSRNAEPDCD' A
#
# COMPACT_ATOMS: atom_id res chain seq x y z
N MET A 1 -27.59 1.08 15.68
CA MET A 1 -26.15 1.08 16.01
C MET A 1 -25.57 -0.34 16.10
N TRP A 2 -26.24 -1.30 16.76
CA TRP A 2 -25.81 -2.70 16.94
C TRP A 2 -25.72 -3.61 15.69
N ALA A 3 -26.44 -3.27 14.60
CA ALA A 3 -26.39 -4.05 13.35
C ALA A 3 -25.11 -3.80 12.51
N ARG A 4 -24.47 -2.64 12.68
CA ARG A 4 -23.22 -2.30 11.97
C ARG A 4 -22.02 -2.98 12.62
N THR A 5 -21.99 -3.07 13.95
CA THR A 5 -20.91 -3.71 14.71
C THR A 5 -20.84 -5.21 14.44
N ARG A 6 -21.98 -5.90 14.30
CA ARG A 6 -22.01 -7.34 14.03
C ARG A 6 -21.35 -7.69 12.68
N ARG A 7 -21.69 -6.94 11.62
CA ARG A 7 -21.14 -7.12 10.28
C ARG A 7 -19.63 -6.89 10.20
N SER A 8 -19.09 -5.95 10.97
CA SER A 8 -17.64 -5.70 11.01
C SER A 8 -16.89 -6.83 11.71
N LEU A 9 -17.46 -7.40 12.77
CA LEU A 9 -16.85 -8.53 13.47
C LEU A 9 -16.89 -9.80 12.62
N ASP A 10 -18.00 -10.05 11.91
CA ASP A 10 -18.13 -11.19 11.00
C ASP A 10 -17.11 -11.12 9.84
N VAL A 11 -16.87 -9.92 9.31
CA VAL A 11 -15.87 -9.69 8.26
C VAL A 11 -14.46 -9.90 8.77
N VAL A 12 -14.14 -9.43 9.98
CA VAL A 12 -12.82 -9.60 10.58
C VAL A 12 -12.56 -11.07 10.93
N SER A 13 -13.52 -11.78 11.51
CA SER A 13 -13.37 -13.20 11.83
C SER A 13 -13.21 -14.05 10.58
N TRP A 14 -14.01 -13.78 9.54
CA TRP A 14 -13.88 -14.46 8.26
C TRP A 14 -12.51 -14.24 7.62
N LEU A 15 -11.99 -13.01 7.68
CA LEU A 15 -10.65 -12.69 7.19
C LEU A 15 -9.56 -13.42 8.00
N SER A 16 -9.71 -13.49 9.32
CA SER A 16 -8.79 -14.21 10.20
C SER A 16 -8.75 -15.71 9.89
N ASP A 17 -9.89 -16.36 9.67
CA ASP A 17 -9.95 -17.78 9.34
C ASP A 17 -9.30 -18.08 7.98
N TRP A 18 -9.53 -17.21 6.99
CA TRP A 18 -8.88 -17.34 5.68
C TRP A 18 -7.36 -17.13 5.79
N TRP A 19 -6.94 -16.09 6.51
CA TRP A 19 -5.52 -15.82 6.75
C TRP A 19 -4.84 -16.95 7.50
N ASN A 20 -5.49 -17.55 8.50
CA ASN A 20 -4.98 -18.72 9.21
C ASN A 20 -4.72 -19.90 8.24
N GLY A 21 -5.59 -20.09 7.24
CA GLY A 21 -5.35 -21.06 6.17
C GLY A 21 -4.12 -20.71 5.30
N VAL A 22 -3.93 -19.43 5.00
CA VAL A 22 -2.74 -18.92 4.29
C VAL A 22 -1.47 -19.14 5.12
N GLU A 23 -1.52 -18.88 6.42
CA GLU A 23 -0.41 -19.08 7.35
C GLU A 23 0.01 -20.56 7.40
N LEU A 24 -0.97 -21.47 7.51
CA LEU A 24 -0.70 -22.90 7.45
C LEU A 24 -0.10 -23.32 6.10
N TRP A 25 -0.58 -22.76 4.98
CA TRP A 25 -0.02 -23.03 3.66
C TRP A 25 1.43 -22.54 3.52
N ILE A 26 1.76 -21.37 4.05
CA ILE A 26 3.11 -20.80 3.98
C ILE A 26 4.08 -21.57 4.90
N THR A 27 3.65 -21.94 6.10
CA THR A 27 4.52 -22.60 7.09
C THR A 27 4.91 -24.03 6.71
N GLN A 28 4.08 -24.74 5.95
CA GLN A 28 4.41 -26.08 5.44
C GLN A 28 5.33 -26.08 4.20
N LEU A 29 5.59 -24.91 3.59
CA LEU A 29 6.54 -24.79 2.47
C LEU A 29 7.98 -24.91 2.96
N ALA A 30 8.88 -25.45 2.12
CA ALA A 30 10.31 -25.45 2.43
C ALA A 30 10.85 -24.02 2.51
N PHE A 31 11.84 -23.79 3.39
CA PHE A 31 12.46 -22.48 3.67
C PHE A 31 12.73 -21.58 2.43
N PRO A 32 13.32 -22.08 1.31
CA PRO A 32 13.58 -21.22 0.15
C PRO A 32 12.31 -20.69 -0.52
N PHE A 33 11.20 -21.43 -0.49
CA PHE A 33 9.94 -20.97 -1.06
C PHE A 33 9.29 -19.87 -0.21
N GLN A 34 9.36 -19.99 1.12
CA GLN A 34 8.87 -18.93 2.03
C GLN A 34 9.60 -17.60 1.76
N PHE A 35 10.93 -17.66 1.63
CA PHE A 35 11.75 -16.49 1.33
C PHE A 35 11.46 -15.90 -0.05
N ALA A 36 11.24 -16.74 -1.06
CA ALA A 36 10.86 -16.30 -2.40
C ALA A 36 9.52 -15.53 -2.40
N ILE A 37 8.51 -16.00 -1.65
CA ILE A 37 7.23 -15.30 -1.50
C ILE A 37 7.43 -13.94 -0.81
N VAL A 38 8.25 -13.89 0.25
CA VAL A 38 8.56 -12.63 0.95
C VAL A 38 9.20 -11.63 -0.01
N ILE A 39 10.22 -12.04 -0.78
CA ILE A 39 10.85 -11.16 -1.78
C ILE A 39 9.82 -10.71 -2.84
N ALA A 40 9.00 -11.64 -3.33
CA ALA A 40 7.99 -11.37 -4.34
C ALA A 40 6.94 -10.36 -3.88
N VAL A 41 6.66 -10.25 -2.58
CA VAL A 41 5.76 -9.23 -2.00
C VAL A 41 6.52 -7.96 -1.61
N LEU A 42 7.70 -8.08 -1.02
CA LEU A 42 8.46 -6.95 -0.48
C LEU A 42 8.97 -6.02 -1.59
N LEU A 43 9.46 -6.58 -2.71
CA LEU A 43 9.93 -5.79 -3.84
C LEU A 43 8.84 -4.90 -4.44
N PRO A 44 7.65 -5.40 -4.83
CA PRO A 44 6.59 -4.54 -5.36
C PRO A 44 6.04 -3.59 -4.30
N VAL A 45 6.04 -3.95 -3.01
CA VAL A 45 5.68 -3.00 -1.95
C VAL A 45 6.68 -1.86 -1.90
N CYS A 46 7.98 -2.12 -1.95
CA CYS A 46 9.02 -1.10 -1.96
C CYS A 46 8.90 -0.17 -3.19
N VAL A 47 8.74 -0.75 -4.37
CA VAL A 47 8.54 0.02 -5.63
C VAL A 47 7.24 0.84 -5.57
N GLY A 48 6.15 0.24 -5.09
CA GLY A 48 4.86 0.91 -4.93
C GLY A 48 4.94 2.07 -3.94
N LEU A 49 5.69 1.90 -2.83
CA LEU A 49 5.88 2.94 -1.83
C LEU A 49 6.73 4.10 -2.37
N ALA A 50 7.81 3.79 -3.11
CA ALA A 50 8.62 4.80 -3.77
C ALA A 50 7.76 5.62 -4.76
N TRP A 51 6.99 4.92 -5.61
CA TRP A 51 6.09 5.57 -6.56
C TRP A 51 5.01 6.41 -5.88
N LEU A 52 4.47 5.94 -4.75
CA LEU A 52 3.50 6.69 -3.94
C LEU A 52 4.11 7.99 -3.41
N ILE A 53 5.33 7.93 -2.88
CA ILE A 53 6.04 9.10 -2.36
C ILE A 53 6.26 10.10 -3.47
N ASP A 54 6.76 9.68 -4.63
CA ASP A 54 6.96 10.56 -5.79
C ASP A 54 5.65 11.25 -6.20
N ARG A 55 4.55 10.49 -6.24
CA ARG A 55 3.22 11.03 -6.56
C ARG A 55 2.73 12.06 -5.54
N VAL A 56 2.97 11.82 -4.26
CA VAL A 56 2.61 12.74 -3.17
C VAL A 56 3.46 14.01 -3.27
N VAL A 57 4.75 13.88 -3.53
CA VAL A 57 5.67 15.01 -3.73
C VAL A 57 5.22 15.87 -4.91
N ASP A 58 4.91 15.29 -6.06
CA ASP A 58 4.41 16.02 -7.23
C ASP A 58 3.06 16.72 -6.96
N PHE A 59 2.18 16.07 -6.21
CA PHE A 59 0.89 16.65 -5.84
C PHE A 59 1.05 17.84 -4.89
N VAL A 60 1.98 17.74 -3.94
CA VAL A 60 2.29 18.85 -3.02
C VAL A 60 3.01 19.97 -3.76
N ALA A 61 3.99 19.66 -4.60
CA ALA A 61 4.72 20.64 -5.39
C ALA A 61 3.80 21.42 -6.34
N SER A 62 2.87 20.75 -7.04
CA SER A 62 1.89 21.41 -7.90
C SER A 62 0.91 22.32 -7.14
N LYS A 63 0.57 21.97 -5.89
CA LYS A 63 -0.24 22.84 -5.02
C LYS A 63 0.55 23.98 -4.40
N VAL A 64 1.81 23.73 -4.07
CA VAL A 64 2.64 24.70 -3.37
C VAL A 64 3.19 25.73 -4.34
N SER A 65 3.43 25.39 -5.61
CA SER A 65 4.00 26.28 -6.63
C SER A 65 3.20 27.58 -6.72
N PRO A 66 3.63 28.65 -6.02
CA PRO A 66 3.05 29.95 -6.19
C PRO A 66 3.67 30.45 -7.48
N SER A 67 2.84 30.77 -8.48
CA SER A 67 3.24 31.35 -9.76
C SER A 67 4.57 32.10 -9.64
N ARG A 68 5.70 31.45 -10.00
CA ARG A 68 6.97 32.16 -10.11
C ARG A 68 6.83 32.98 -11.37
N ASN A 69 6.29 34.17 -11.13
CA ASN A 69 6.23 35.37 -11.93
C ASN A 69 6.42 35.16 -13.42
N ALA A 70 5.36 35.48 -14.17
CA ALA A 70 5.49 36.04 -15.50
C ALA A 70 6.68 37.02 -15.47
N GLU A 71 7.80 36.63 -16.05
CA GLU A 71 8.86 37.55 -16.41
C GLU A 71 8.29 38.24 -17.66
N PRO A 72 7.87 39.52 -17.60
CA PRO A 72 7.38 40.21 -18.79
C PRO A 72 8.53 40.30 -19.79
N ASP A 73 8.23 39.84 -21.00
CA ASP A 73 8.92 40.18 -22.24
C ASP A 73 9.20 41.70 -22.27
N CYS A 74 10.46 42.06 -22.08
CA CYS A 74 10.96 43.39 -22.37
C CYS A 74 11.93 43.27 -23.55
N ASP A 75 11.41 43.65 -24.71
CA ASP A 75 12.07 44.28 -25.87
C ASP A 75 13.21 43.52 -26.60
#